data_AF-A0A2T2SAJ0-F1
#
_entry.id   AF-A0A2T2SAJ0-F1
#
_cell.length_a   1.000
_cell.length_b   1.000
_cell.length_c   1.000
_cell.angle_alpha   90.00
_cell.angle_beta   90.00
_cell.angle_gamma   90.00
#
_symmetry.space_group_name_H-M   'P 1'
#
loop_
_entity.id
_entity.type
_entity.pdbx_description
1 polymer ?
#
loop_
_entity_poly.entity_id
_entity_poly.type
_entity_poly.pdbx_seq_one_letter_code
_entity_poly.pdbx_strand_id
1 'polypeptide(L)'
;MDLAIWDYPPAEFLVSGFTSGAVDNPFQIKRHRPEKCAAQLVEDEVDVALMPTMLALQASNAIDVLPSVGLASWRYPYARLAWSGGLHDFPNTIAYDRRVAQERLVTRIILHEHYKVDPTFVPYDPRPPEELLDTDEDAALLV
;
A
#
# COMPACT_ATOMS: atom_id res chain seq x y z
N MET A 1 13.87 0.13 22.55
CA MET A 1 12.62 0.51 21.87
C MET A 1 12.55 -0.32 20.61
N ASP A 2 11.45 -1.00 20.37
CA ASP A 2 11.31 -1.93 19.25
C ASP A 2 10.57 -1.24 18.11
N LEU A 3 11.17 -1.30 16.91
CA LEU A 3 10.68 -0.64 15.71
C LEU A 3 10.44 -1.66 14.60
N ALA A 4 9.18 -1.88 14.23
CA ALA A 4 8.81 -2.73 13.10
C ALA A 4 8.84 -1.94 11.78
N ILE A 5 9.61 -2.40 10.79
CA ILE A 5 9.69 -1.78 9.46
C ILE A 5 9.46 -2.84 8.38
N TRP A 6 8.79 -2.45 7.29
CA TRP A 6 8.51 -3.31 6.14
C TRP A 6 9.77 -3.94 5.56
N ASP A 7 9.74 -5.23 5.26
CA ASP A 7 10.78 -5.99 4.56
C ASP A 7 10.85 -5.73 3.05
N TYR A 8 10.39 -4.55 2.60
CA TYR A 8 10.35 -4.17 1.19
C TYR A 8 11.49 -3.21 0.82
N PRO A 9 11.95 -3.22 -0.45
CA PRO A 9 13.01 -2.32 -0.91
C PRO A 9 12.79 -0.83 -0.63
N PRO A 10 11.58 -0.25 -0.76
CA PRO A 10 11.35 1.16 -0.46
C PRO A 10 11.66 1.55 1.01
N ALA A 11 11.55 0.60 1.94
CA ALA A 11 11.79 0.85 3.36
C ALA A 11 13.27 0.78 3.76
N GLU A 12 14.16 0.28 2.88
CA GLU A 12 15.60 0.20 3.14
C GLU A 12 16.23 1.58 3.38
N PHE A 13 15.75 2.62 2.69
CA PHE A 13 16.21 4.00 2.89
C PHE A 13 15.89 4.54 4.28
N LEU A 14 14.78 4.09 4.88
CA LEU A 14 14.44 4.46 6.25
C LEU A 14 15.37 3.75 7.24
N VAL A 15 15.62 2.45 7.03
CA VAL A 15 16.53 1.66 7.87
C VAL A 15 17.96 2.21 7.84
N SER A 16 18.46 2.56 6.64
CA SER A 16 19.83 3.08 6.49
C SER A 16 20.06 4.36 7.28
N GLY A 17 19.03 5.21 7.43
CA GLY A 17 19.08 6.38 8.30
C GLY A 17 19.44 6.04 9.75
N PHE A 18 18.82 4.99 10.30
CA PHE A 18 19.04 4.53 11.68
C PHE A 18 20.33 3.70 11.86
N THR A 19 20.81 3.03 10.82
CA THR A 19 21.99 2.14 10.90
C THR A 19 23.29 2.79 10.41
N SER A 20 23.22 3.97 9.78
CA SER A 20 24.38 4.72 9.28
C SER A 20 25.38 5.17 10.36
N GLY A 21 25.00 5.16 11.63
CA GLY A 21 25.78 5.72 12.74
C GLY A 21 25.76 7.25 12.80
N ALA A 22 24.94 7.91 11.96
CA ALA A 22 24.77 9.36 11.98
C ALA A 22 23.98 9.87 13.22
N VAL A 23 23.25 8.97 13.88
CA VAL A 23 22.50 9.22 15.11
C VAL A 23 22.69 8.03 16.06
N ASP A 24 22.71 8.31 17.38
CA ASP A 24 22.57 7.24 18.37
C ASP A 24 21.24 6.54 18.13
N ASN A 25 21.29 5.23 17.90
CA ASN A 25 20.13 4.43 17.55
C ASN A 25 19.62 3.65 18.78
N PRO A 26 18.58 4.12 19.48
CA PRO A 26 17.98 3.39 20.60
C PRO A 26 17.05 2.26 20.17
N PHE A 27 16.89 2.03 18.85
CA PHE A 27 15.89 1.13 18.30
C PHE A 27 16.45 -0.25 17.95
N GLN A 28 15.72 -1.31 18.34
CA GLN A 28 15.87 -2.65 17.77
C GLN A 28 14.93 -2.78 16.57
N ILE A 29 15.50 -2.82 15.37
CA ILE A 29 14.73 -2.85 14.12
C ILE A 29 14.30 -4.30 13.82
N LYS A 30 12.99 -4.54 13.74
CA LYS A 30 12.37 -5.81 13.35
C LYS A 30 11.81 -5.69 11.93
N ARG A 31 12.22 -6.60 11.02
CA ARG A 31 11.83 -6.56 9.60
C ARG A 31 10.72 -7.57 9.33
N HIS A 32 9.56 -7.10 8.89
CA HIS A 32 8.39 -7.95 8.61
C HIS A 32 7.57 -7.40 7.44
N ARG A 33 6.61 -8.18 6.94
CA ARG A 33 5.62 -7.67 5.97
C ARG A 33 4.72 -6.60 6.60
N PRO A 34 4.14 -5.68 5.81
CA PRO A 34 3.32 -4.58 6.32
C PRO A 34 2.18 -5.02 7.25
N GLU A 35 1.50 -6.11 6.93
CA GLU A 35 0.42 -6.67 7.74
C GLU A 35 0.90 -7.15 9.12
N LYS A 36 2.10 -7.75 9.20
CA LYS A 36 2.66 -8.17 10.48
C LYS A 36 3.20 -6.98 11.26
N CYS A 37 3.83 -5.98 10.62
CA CYS A 37 4.23 -4.74 11.29
C CYS A 37 3.02 -4.06 11.96
N ALA A 38 1.90 -3.96 11.26
CA ALA A 38 0.67 -3.38 11.81
C ALA A 38 0.11 -4.23 12.97
N ALA A 39 0.04 -5.55 12.81
CA ALA A 39 -0.43 -6.45 13.88
C ALA A 39 0.44 -6.32 15.14
N GLN A 40 1.76 -6.29 15.00
CA GLN A 40 2.68 -6.18 16.13
C GLN A 40 2.50 -4.88 16.92
N LEU A 41 2.18 -3.77 16.26
CA LEU A 41 1.89 -2.52 16.98
C LEU A 41 0.57 -2.62 17.76
N VAL A 42 -0.47 -3.20 17.13
CA VAL A 42 -1.79 -3.36 17.76
C VAL A 42 -1.77 -4.36 18.92
N GLU A 43 -0.88 -5.36 18.85
CA GLU A 43 -0.67 -6.40 19.86
C GLU A 43 0.31 -5.97 20.97
N ASP A 44 0.77 -4.72 20.98
CA ASP A 44 1.80 -4.19 21.89
C ASP A 44 3.13 -5.01 21.87
N GLU A 45 3.45 -5.67 20.74
CA GLU A 45 4.71 -6.42 20.54
C GLU A 45 5.89 -5.51 20.13
N VAL A 46 5.59 -4.30 19.64
CA VAL A 46 6.57 -3.26 19.27
C VAL A 46 6.08 -1.88 19.68
N ASP A 47 7.00 -0.96 19.93
CA ASP A 47 6.68 0.41 20.35
C ASP A 47 6.28 1.32 19.18
N VAL A 48 6.87 1.07 18.00
CA VAL A 48 6.66 1.86 16.78
C VAL A 48 6.60 0.92 15.58
N ALA A 49 5.71 1.20 14.62
CA ALA A 49 5.67 0.46 13.36
C ALA A 49 5.47 1.37 12.15
N LEU A 50 6.13 1.03 11.04
CA LEU A 50 5.76 1.52 9.73
C LEU A 50 4.45 0.84 9.30
N MET A 51 3.39 1.62 9.12
CA MET A 51 2.04 1.10 8.84
C MET A 51 1.55 1.51 7.45
N PRO A 52 0.77 0.65 6.76
CA PRO A 52 0.01 1.07 5.58
C PRO A 52 -0.91 2.24 5.93
N THR A 53 -0.96 3.26 5.07
CA THR A 53 -1.74 4.49 5.29
C THR A 53 -3.21 4.19 5.61
N MET A 54 -3.80 3.22 4.91
CA MET A 54 -5.19 2.82 5.14
C MET A 54 -5.44 2.29 6.56
N LEU A 55 -4.53 1.48 7.09
CA LEU A 55 -4.64 0.96 8.46
C LEU A 55 -4.43 2.08 9.48
N ALA A 56 -3.47 2.98 9.25
CA ALA A 56 -3.23 4.11 10.14
C ALA A 56 -4.44 5.06 10.21
N LEU A 57 -5.11 5.33 9.07
CA LEU A 57 -6.33 6.14 9.04
C LEU A 57 -7.50 5.47 9.78
N GLN A 58 -7.67 4.16 9.59
CA GLN A 58 -8.72 3.39 10.27
C GLN A 58 -8.48 3.31 11.79
N ALA A 59 -7.23 3.23 12.22
CA ALA A 59 -6.83 3.18 13.62
C ALA A 59 -6.53 4.55 14.23
N SER A 60 -6.91 5.66 13.59
CA SER A 60 -6.50 7.03 13.96
C SER A 60 -6.84 7.48 15.39
N ASN A 61 -7.82 6.83 16.05
CA ASN A 61 -8.15 7.10 17.45
C ASN A 61 -7.35 6.25 18.45
N ALA A 62 -6.61 5.26 17.96
CA ALA A 62 -5.89 4.27 18.77
C ALA A 62 -4.37 4.39 18.65
N ILE A 63 -3.87 5.12 17.66
CA ILE A 63 -2.44 5.31 17.42
C ILE A 63 -2.10 6.78 17.18
N ASP A 64 -0.90 7.18 17.57
CA ASP A 64 -0.32 8.47 17.21
C ASP A 64 0.58 8.30 15.98
N VAL A 65 0.35 9.12 14.95
CA VAL A 65 1.18 9.13 13.74
C VAL A 65 2.32 10.12 13.91
N LEU A 66 3.56 9.65 13.72
CA LEU A 66 4.75 10.50 13.79
C LEU A 66 4.74 11.54 12.66
N PRO A 67 4.86 12.84 12.97
CA PRO A 67 4.92 13.87 11.94
C PRO A 67 6.25 13.78 11.17
N SER A 68 6.22 14.20 9.90
CA SER A 68 7.40 14.31 9.03
C SER A 68 8.13 12.99 8.71
N VAL A 69 7.53 11.84 9.02
CA VAL A 69 8.09 10.51 8.71
C VAL A 69 7.05 9.71 7.93
N GLY A 70 7.43 9.21 6.76
CA GLY A 70 6.58 8.35 5.95
C GLY A 70 7.25 7.94 4.65
N LEU A 71 6.77 6.85 4.06
CA LEU A 71 7.12 6.47 2.69
C LEU A 71 6.12 7.09 1.73
N ALA A 72 6.57 8.11 1.01
CA ALA A 72 5.78 8.84 0.04
C ALA A 72 6.54 8.97 -1.27
N SER A 73 5.80 9.08 -2.38
CA SER A 73 6.39 9.33 -3.69
C SER A 73 5.51 10.25 -4.52
N TRP A 74 6.15 11.09 -5.35
CA TRP A 74 5.48 11.88 -6.38
C TRP A 74 5.00 11.02 -7.56
N ARG A 75 5.69 9.90 -7.82
CA ARG A 75 5.33 8.93 -8.86
C ARG A 75 5.32 7.55 -8.25
N TYR A 76 4.21 6.84 -8.39
CA TYR A 76 4.09 5.47 -7.91
C TYR A 76 4.16 4.49 -9.10
N PRO A 77 5.37 4.09 -9.55
CA PRO A 77 5.53 3.27 -10.76
C PRO A 77 5.08 1.81 -10.59
N TYR A 78 4.73 1.43 -9.36
CA TYR A 78 4.38 0.06 -9.00
C TYR A 78 2.94 -0.27 -9.37
N ALA A 79 2.02 0.70 -9.37
CA ALA A 79 0.63 0.46 -9.77
C ALA A 79 0.36 0.87 -11.24
N ARG A 80 -0.38 0.04 -11.97
CA ARG A 80 -0.90 0.32 -13.32
C ARG A 80 -2.34 -0.16 -13.44
N LEU A 81 -3.17 0.63 -14.11
CA LEU A 81 -4.50 0.19 -14.56
C LEU A 81 -4.42 -0.14 -16.05
N ALA A 82 -4.72 -1.38 -16.42
CA ALA A 82 -4.69 -1.85 -17.79
C ALA A 82 -6.11 -2.22 -18.25
N TRP A 83 -6.53 -1.76 -19.43
CA TRP A 83 -7.81 -2.11 -20.06
C TRP A 83 -7.72 -2.02 -21.58
N SER A 84 -8.63 -2.69 -22.29
CA SER A 84 -8.59 -2.84 -23.75
C SER A 84 -9.53 -1.90 -24.53
N GLY A 85 -10.49 -1.25 -23.85
CA GLY A 85 -11.50 -0.39 -24.48
C GLY A 85 -10.97 0.88 -25.19
N GLY A 86 -9.72 1.27 -24.94
CA GLY A 86 -9.13 2.49 -25.49
C GLY A 86 -9.44 3.74 -24.64
N LEU A 87 -9.03 4.92 -25.13
CA LEU A 87 -8.91 6.14 -24.30
C LEU A 87 -10.25 6.68 -23.74
N HIS A 88 -11.37 6.38 -24.39
CA HIS A 88 -12.69 6.90 -24.02
C HIS A 88 -13.69 5.83 -23.57
N ASP A 89 -13.30 4.56 -23.64
CA ASP A 89 -14.13 3.44 -23.20
C ASP A 89 -13.62 2.98 -21.84
N PHE A 90 -14.14 3.63 -20.80
CA PHE A 90 -13.74 3.34 -19.44
C PHE A 90 -14.34 2.00 -18.98
N PRO A 91 -13.59 1.20 -18.21
CA PRO A 91 -14.06 -0.10 -17.75
C PRO A 91 -15.29 0.03 -16.85
N ASN A 92 -16.21 -0.93 -16.93
CA ASN A 92 -17.31 -1.07 -15.97
C ASN A 92 -16.89 -1.96 -14.79
N THR A 93 -15.95 -2.87 -15.02
CA THR A 93 -15.42 -3.81 -14.02
C THR A 93 -13.89 -3.75 -13.96
N ILE A 94 -13.33 -3.84 -12.75
CA ILE A 94 -11.88 -3.83 -12.52
C ILE A 94 -11.50 -5.00 -11.61
N ALA A 95 -10.73 -5.95 -12.13
CA ALA A 95 -10.10 -7.02 -11.36
C ALA A 95 -8.94 -6.48 -10.51
N TYR A 96 -8.83 -6.93 -9.26
CA TYR A 96 -7.71 -6.56 -8.39
C TYR A 96 -7.37 -7.64 -7.36
N ASP A 97 -6.12 -7.66 -6.91
CA ASP A 97 -5.69 -8.49 -5.77
C ASP A 97 -6.19 -7.89 -4.45
N ARG A 98 -6.87 -8.67 -3.60
CA ARG A 98 -7.43 -8.18 -2.34
C ARG A 98 -6.40 -7.53 -1.38
N ARG A 99 -5.11 -7.82 -1.55
CA ARG A 99 -4.02 -7.26 -0.72
C ARG A 99 -3.73 -5.79 -1.04
N VAL A 100 -4.13 -5.28 -2.21
CA VAL A 100 -3.78 -3.92 -2.68
C VAL A 100 -4.90 -2.91 -2.43
N ALA A 101 -5.39 -2.89 -1.19
CA ALA A 101 -6.56 -2.08 -0.80
C ALA A 101 -6.34 -0.56 -0.98
N GLN A 102 -5.10 -0.09 -0.82
CA GLN A 102 -4.74 1.32 -0.98
C GLN A 102 -4.82 1.72 -2.47
N GLU A 103 -4.20 0.95 -3.35
CA GLU A 103 -4.17 1.19 -4.79
C GLU A 103 -5.60 1.11 -5.38
N ARG A 104 -6.42 0.19 -4.88
CA ARG A 104 -7.85 0.11 -5.22
C ARG A 104 -8.59 1.39 -4.87
N LEU A 105 -8.38 1.92 -3.65
CA LEU A 105 -9.05 3.15 -3.22
C LEU A 105 -8.58 4.35 -4.06
N VAL A 106 -7.28 4.49 -4.27
CA VAL A 106 -6.71 5.58 -5.08
C VAL A 106 -7.24 5.51 -6.51
N THR A 107 -7.30 4.31 -7.11
CA THR A 107 -7.87 4.10 -8.44
C THR A 107 -9.33 4.54 -8.50
N ARG A 108 -10.14 4.17 -7.50
CA ARG A 108 -11.54 4.60 -7.42
C ARG A 108 -11.67 6.12 -7.34
N ILE A 109 -10.88 6.77 -6.50
CA ILE A 109 -10.88 8.24 -6.37
C ILE A 109 -10.52 8.89 -7.71
N ILE A 110 -9.47 8.40 -8.38
CA ILE A 110 -9.03 8.97 -9.66
C ILE A 110 -10.13 8.83 -10.72
N LEU A 111 -10.74 7.65 -10.84
CA LEU A 111 -11.81 7.38 -11.81
C LEU A 111 -13.06 8.21 -11.55
N HIS A 112 -13.47 8.32 -10.30
CA HIS A 112 -14.61 9.14 -9.92
C HIS A 112 -14.33 10.64 -10.12
N GLU A 113 -13.22 11.14 -9.60
CA GLU A 113 -12.94 12.58 -9.58
C GLU A 113 -12.59 13.14 -10.97
N HIS A 114 -11.73 12.45 -11.71
CA HIS A 114 -11.23 12.96 -12.99
C HIS A 114 -12.05 12.51 -14.20
N TYR A 115 -12.68 11.34 -14.13
CA TYR A 115 -13.37 10.74 -15.28
C TYR A 115 -14.87 10.58 -15.07
N LYS A 116 -15.38 10.80 -13.86
CA LYS A 116 -16.81 10.70 -13.51
C LYS A 116 -17.39 9.31 -13.81
N VAL A 117 -16.58 8.28 -13.60
CA VAL A 117 -16.97 6.87 -13.75
C VAL A 117 -16.77 6.11 -12.44
N ASP A 118 -17.68 5.17 -12.18
CA ASP A 118 -17.75 4.40 -10.93
C ASP A 118 -17.77 2.89 -11.20
N PRO A 119 -16.64 2.30 -11.66
CA PRO A 119 -16.58 0.87 -11.94
C PRO A 119 -16.73 0.00 -10.69
N THR A 120 -17.22 -1.21 -10.93
CA THR A 120 -17.29 -2.28 -9.93
C THR A 120 -15.92 -2.93 -9.79
N PHE A 121 -15.39 -2.99 -8.57
CA PHE A 121 -14.11 -3.65 -8.30
C PHE A 121 -14.35 -5.10 -7.89
N VAL A 122 -13.76 -6.04 -8.63
CA VAL A 122 -13.91 -7.48 -8.42
C VAL A 122 -12.65 -8.02 -7.71
N PRO A 123 -12.77 -8.49 -6.45
CA PRO A 123 -11.63 -8.95 -5.68
C PRO A 123 -11.23 -10.38 -6.05
N TYR A 124 -9.92 -10.59 -6.18
CA TYR A 124 -9.33 -11.92 -6.30
C TYR A 124 -8.44 -12.28 -5.11
N ASP A 125 -8.25 -13.57 -4.90
CA ASP A 125 -7.21 -14.10 -4.02
C ASP A 125 -5.81 -13.78 -4.54
N PRO A 126 -4.77 -13.83 -3.68
CA PRO A 126 -3.39 -13.57 -4.05
C PRO A 126 -3.00 -14.21 -5.37
N ARG A 127 -2.71 -13.38 -6.38
CA ARG A 127 -2.27 -13.86 -7.71
C ARG A 127 -1.22 -12.93 -8.31
N PRO A 128 -0.35 -13.44 -9.20
CA PRO A 128 0.55 -12.60 -9.98
C PRO A 128 -0.22 -11.54 -10.80
N PRO A 129 0.34 -10.33 -10.98
CA PRO A 129 -0.31 -9.30 -11.79
C PRO A 129 -0.64 -9.75 -13.21
N GLU A 130 0.22 -10.57 -13.82
CA GLU A 130 0.02 -11.12 -15.17
C GLU A 130 -1.32 -11.88 -15.28
N GLU A 131 -1.68 -12.65 -14.24
CA GLU A 131 -2.92 -13.46 -14.22
C GLU A 131 -4.18 -12.62 -14.02
N LEU A 132 -4.07 -11.35 -13.61
CA LEU A 132 -5.22 -10.44 -13.56
C LEU A 132 -5.61 -9.94 -14.96
N LEU A 133 -4.72 -10.02 -15.95
CA LEU A 133 -5.01 -9.63 -17.32
C LEU A 133 -5.87 -10.65 -18.07
N ASP A 134 -5.86 -11.90 -17.61
CA ASP A 134 -6.58 -13.02 -18.22
C ASP A 134 -7.98 -13.22 -17.61
N THR A 135 -8.46 -12.29 -16.77
CA THR A 135 -9.79 -12.38 -16.16
C THR A 135 -10.87 -11.81 -17.08
N ASP A 136 -12.14 -12.05 -16.73
CA ASP A 136 -13.29 -11.64 -17.55
C ASP A 136 -13.66 -10.16 -17.36
N GLU A 137 -13.01 -9.44 -16.45
CA GLU A 137 -13.24 -8.02 -16.21
C GLU A 137 -12.65 -7.13 -17.30
N ASP A 138 -13.25 -5.95 -17.48
CA ASP A 138 -12.86 -4.99 -18.52
C ASP A 138 -11.44 -4.43 -18.31
N ALA A 139 -10.96 -4.46 -17.07
CA ALA A 139 -9.67 -3.93 -16.66
C ALA A 139 -9.04 -4.69 -15.49
N ALA A 140 -7.73 -4.53 -15.35
CA ALA A 140 -6.93 -5.11 -14.27
C ALA A 140 -6.10 -4.02 -13.55
N LEU A 141 -6.15 -4.02 -12.22
CA LEU A 141 -5.26 -3.23 -11.37
C LEU A 141 -4.01 -4.06 -11.02
N LEU A 142 -2.89 -3.70 -11.64
CA LEU A 142 -1.60 -4.39 -11.51
C LEU A 142 -0.72 -3.64 -10.51
N VAL A 143 -0.16 -4.35 -9.51
CA VAL A 143 0.70 -3.79 -8.44
C VAL A 143 1.87 -4.71 -8.17
#